data_AF-A0A6P6KSE5-F1
#
_entry.id   AF-A0A6P6KSE5-F1
#
_cell.length_a   1.000
_cell.length_b   1.000
_cell.length_c   1.000
_cell.angle_alpha   90.00
_cell.angle_beta   90.00
_cell.angle_gamma   90.00
#
_symmetry.space_group_name_H-M   'P 1'
#
loop_
_entity.id
_entity.type
_entity.pdbx_description
1 polymer ?
#
loop_
_entity_poly.entity_id
_entity_poly.type
_entity_poly.pdbx_seq_one_letter_code
_entity_poly.pdbx_strand_id
1 'polypeptide(L)'
;MLNSWDKWMAKKHKKVKVRCQKGIPPSLRGRAWLYLSGGKVKKEQNQGKFQELDSQPGDPKWLDVIERDLHRQFPFHEMFVARGGHGQQDLFRVLKAYTLHRPEEGYCQAQAPIAAVLLMHMPAEDAFWGLVQICEKYLPGYYSAGLEAIQLDGEILFALLKRVSPVAHRHLKKHKIDPILYMTEWFMCAFSRTLPWASVLRMWDMFFCEGVKIIFRVGLVLLKCMLGSQEKLKVCQGQYETMELLRSIEPRYMQEAFLVQEVMELAVSERDIEKEHLSQLRRWKETHGELHSKSPPRMHGAKAIMAAEPPGRQDLKQNPTIIVEAPRTAESKLEKGKKAKSKIEKKTDKKNTLPPLNPYPLPSDPALASSTLSPSESQHLQEDTPLQGSNQSLSSTEHDTYL
;
A
#
# COMPACT_ATOMS: atom_id res chain seq x y z
N MET A 1 -3.58 19.50 2.63
CA MET A 1 -2.17 19.07 2.70
C MET A 1 -1.65 18.84 1.29
N LEU A 2 -2.14 17.81 0.59
CA LEU A 2 -1.81 17.52 -0.82
C LEU A 2 -1.93 18.74 -1.76
N ASN A 3 -2.93 19.61 -1.55
CA ASN A 3 -3.19 20.83 -2.33
C ASN A 3 -2.11 21.93 -2.19
N SER A 4 -1.02 21.66 -1.44
CA SER A 4 0.15 22.53 -1.27
C SER A 4 1.36 21.66 -0.89
N TRP A 5 1.54 20.56 -1.62
CA TRP A 5 2.52 19.52 -1.30
C TRP A 5 3.95 20.06 -1.23
N ASP A 6 4.31 20.89 -2.20
CA ASP A 6 5.52 21.73 -2.24
C ASP A 6 5.83 22.38 -0.88
N LYS A 7 4.88 23.15 -0.33
CA LYS A 7 5.04 23.91 0.92
C LYS A 7 5.06 23.01 2.14
N TRP A 8 4.31 21.91 2.13
CA TRP A 8 4.29 20.94 3.22
C TRP A 8 5.57 20.11 3.29
N MET A 9 6.13 19.71 2.16
CA MET A 9 7.37 18.93 2.11
C MET A 9 8.60 19.81 2.35
N ALA A 10 8.66 21.01 1.77
CA ALA A 10 9.76 21.95 2.03
C ALA A 10 9.79 22.46 3.48
N LYS A 11 8.65 22.93 4.02
CA LYS A 11 8.62 23.64 5.32
C LYS A 11 8.07 22.84 6.50
N LYS A 12 7.42 21.69 6.26
CA LYS A 12 6.69 20.94 7.30
C LYS A 12 6.90 19.41 7.25
N HIS A 13 7.97 18.92 6.62
CA HIS A 13 8.26 17.48 6.46
C HIS A 13 8.14 16.68 7.77
N LYS A 14 8.66 17.20 8.90
CA LYS A 14 8.53 16.56 10.22
C LYS A 14 7.07 16.22 10.58
N LYS A 15 6.11 17.07 10.20
CA LYS A 15 4.66 16.88 10.43
C LYS A 15 3.97 16.04 9.33
N VAL A 16 4.60 15.83 8.18
CA VAL A 16 4.20 14.81 7.19
C VAL A 16 4.60 13.42 7.73
N LYS A 17 5.88 13.25 8.09
CA LYS A 17 6.42 12.05 8.72
C LYS A 17 5.59 11.57 9.91
N VAL A 18 5.35 12.44 10.90
CA VAL A 18 4.53 12.08 12.09
C VAL A 18 3.09 11.68 11.75
N ARG A 19 2.53 12.10 10.60
CA ARG A 19 1.21 11.63 10.15
C ARG A 19 1.28 10.25 9.51
N CYS A 20 2.27 10.01 8.66
CA CYS A 20 2.51 8.69 8.07
C CYS A 20 2.79 7.63 9.16
N GLN A 21 3.56 8.00 10.18
CA GLN A 21 3.82 7.18 11.37
C GLN A 21 2.57 6.92 12.21
N LYS A 22 1.56 7.81 12.21
CA LYS A 22 0.28 7.61 12.92
C LYS A 22 -0.78 6.83 12.13
N GLY A 23 -0.74 6.90 10.81
CA GLY A 23 -1.76 6.30 9.94
C GLY A 23 -2.24 7.30 8.89
N ILE A 24 -2.18 6.89 7.62
CA ILE A 24 -2.88 7.59 6.54
C ILE A 24 -4.32 7.05 6.50
N PRO A 25 -5.36 7.91 6.56
CA PRO A 25 -6.74 7.45 6.42
C PRO A 25 -6.96 6.72 5.09
N PRO A 26 -7.71 5.59 5.05
CA PRO A 26 -7.88 4.78 3.83
C PRO A 26 -8.32 5.60 2.60
N SER A 27 -9.30 6.48 2.77
CA SER A 27 -9.82 7.38 1.72
C SER A 27 -8.81 8.43 1.19
N LEU A 28 -7.65 8.56 1.83
CA LEU A 28 -6.54 9.39 1.36
C LEU A 28 -5.32 8.58 0.91
N ARG A 29 -5.30 7.25 1.11
CA ARG A 29 -4.10 6.42 1.00
C ARG A 29 -3.49 6.43 -0.39
N GLY A 30 -4.21 6.03 -1.44
CA GLY A 30 -3.66 5.99 -2.80
C GLY A 30 -3.12 7.35 -3.26
N ARG A 31 -3.88 8.42 -3.01
CA ARG A 31 -3.44 9.80 -3.29
C ARG A 31 -2.20 10.19 -2.49
N ALA A 32 -2.13 9.85 -1.20
CA ALA A 32 -0.98 10.20 -0.37
C ALA A 32 0.27 9.41 -0.74
N TRP A 33 0.14 8.10 -1.01
CA TRP A 33 1.22 7.25 -1.50
C TRP A 33 1.76 7.75 -2.84
N LEU A 34 0.90 8.08 -3.82
CA LEU A 34 1.31 8.62 -5.12
C LEU A 34 2.03 9.97 -5.03
N TYR A 35 1.68 10.82 -4.05
CA TYR A 35 2.37 12.08 -3.78
C TYR A 35 3.68 11.89 -2.97
N LEU A 36 3.75 10.88 -2.09
CA LEU A 36 4.96 10.53 -1.32
C LEU A 36 6.00 9.81 -2.17
N SER A 37 5.58 8.91 -3.07
CA SER A 37 6.47 8.16 -3.96
C SER A 37 7.12 9.00 -5.06
N GLY A 38 6.62 10.22 -5.30
CA GLY A 38 6.94 11.00 -6.50
C GLY A 38 6.14 10.59 -7.75
N GLY A 39 5.35 9.52 -7.70
CA GLY A 39 4.62 8.98 -8.85
C GLY A 39 3.65 9.98 -9.49
N LYS A 40 3.05 10.87 -8.69
CA LYS A 40 2.21 11.98 -9.20
C LYS A 40 3.01 12.92 -10.12
N VAL A 41 4.25 13.22 -9.76
CA VAL A 41 5.14 14.10 -10.53
C VAL A 41 5.55 13.42 -11.83
N LYS A 42 6.02 12.17 -11.73
CA LYS A 42 6.40 11.34 -12.87
C LYS A 42 5.24 11.18 -13.87
N LYS A 43 4.01 10.95 -13.38
CA LYS A 43 2.78 10.87 -14.19
C LYS A 43 2.51 12.15 -15.00
N GLU A 44 2.51 13.31 -14.36
CA GLU A 44 2.21 14.57 -15.06
C GLU A 44 3.32 14.98 -16.05
N GLN A 45 4.55 14.52 -15.84
CA GLN A 45 5.66 14.67 -16.79
C GLN A 45 5.63 13.67 -17.96
N ASN A 46 4.74 12.65 -17.90
CA ASN A 46 4.63 11.55 -18.86
C ASN A 46 3.14 11.24 -19.17
N GLN A 47 2.32 12.28 -19.35
CA GLN A 47 0.89 12.14 -19.66
C GLN A 47 0.68 11.27 -20.91
N GLY A 48 -0.26 10.32 -20.84
CA GLY A 48 -0.56 9.39 -21.94
C GLY A 48 0.38 8.17 -22.04
N LYS A 49 1.53 8.17 -21.35
CA LYS A 49 2.54 7.11 -21.51
C LYS A 49 2.10 5.74 -21.00
N PHE A 50 1.29 5.67 -19.94
CA PHE A 50 0.73 4.39 -19.49
C PHE A 50 -0.20 3.78 -20.55
N GLN A 51 -1.05 4.60 -21.16
CA GLN A 51 -2.02 4.21 -22.18
C GLN A 51 -1.32 3.84 -23.50
N GLU A 52 -0.23 4.54 -23.84
CA GLU A 52 0.68 4.19 -24.94
C GLU A 52 1.31 2.81 -24.74
N LEU A 53 1.85 2.52 -23.54
CA LEU A 53 2.48 1.24 -23.20
C LEU A 53 1.46 0.10 -23.08
N ASP A 54 0.27 0.38 -22.55
CA ASP A 54 -0.82 -0.59 -22.45
C ASP A 54 -1.43 -0.94 -23.82
N SER A 55 -1.37 -0.02 -24.79
CA SER A 55 -1.78 -0.28 -26.17
C SER A 55 -0.74 -1.08 -26.99
N GLN A 56 0.49 -1.23 -26.48
CA GLN A 56 1.56 -1.97 -27.15
C GLN A 56 1.51 -3.48 -26.82
N PRO A 57 1.94 -4.35 -27.75
CA PRO A 57 2.16 -5.77 -27.45
C PRO A 57 3.33 -5.92 -26.48
N GLY A 58 3.15 -6.72 -25.43
CA GLY A 58 4.25 -7.14 -24.56
C GLY A 58 5.08 -8.27 -25.16
N ASP A 59 6.32 -8.45 -24.68
CA ASP A 59 7.12 -9.65 -24.95
C ASP A 59 6.36 -10.90 -24.41
N PRO A 60 6.00 -11.88 -25.27
CA PRO A 60 5.27 -13.08 -24.87
C PRO A 60 5.92 -13.83 -23.69
N LYS A 61 7.26 -13.82 -23.62
CA LYS A 61 8.02 -14.42 -22.51
C LYS A 61 7.59 -13.85 -21.16
N TRP A 62 7.33 -12.54 -21.08
CA TRP A 62 6.87 -11.90 -19.85
C TRP A 62 5.37 -12.05 -19.65
N LEU A 63 4.56 -12.00 -20.70
CA LEU A 63 3.10 -12.20 -20.61
C LEU A 63 2.79 -13.57 -19.99
N ASP A 64 3.40 -14.65 -20.48
CA ASP A 64 3.24 -16.01 -19.95
C ASP A 64 3.57 -16.10 -18.45
N VAL A 65 4.60 -15.40 -17.97
CA VAL A 65 4.99 -15.43 -16.55
C VAL A 65 4.02 -14.59 -15.71
N ILE A 66 3.60 -13.42 -16.20
CA ILE A 66 2.62 -12.55 -15.52
C ILE A 66 1.28 -13.28 -15.38
N GLU A 67 0.70 -13.84 -16.44
CA GLU A 67 -0.59 -14.56 -16.38
C GLU A 67 -0.58 -15.73 -15.39
N ARG A 68 0.54 -16.48 -15.36
CA ARG A 68 0.76 -17.55 -14.38
C ARG A 68 0.97 -17.05 -12.96
N ASP A 69 1.22 -15.76 -12.73
CA ASP A 69 1.33 -15.17 -11.39
C ASP A 69 0.05 -14.46 -10.92
N LEU A 70 -0.81 -13.95 -11.80
CA LEU A 70 -2.04 -13.21 -11.43
C LEU A 70 -2.88 -13.98 -10.40
N HIS A 71 -3.13 -15.27 -10.65
CA HIS A 71 -3.97 -16.11 -9.79
C HIS A 71 -3.39 -16.41 -8.41
N ARG A 72 -2.11 -16.06 -8.15
CA ARG A 72 -1.46 -16.20 -6.84
C ARG A 72 -1.42 -14.90 -6.04
N GLN A 73 -1.84 -13.76 -6.61
CA GLN A 73 -1.82 -12.48 -5.90
C GLN A 73 -3.15 -12.25 -5.19
N PHE A 74 -3.13 -12.33 -3.86
CA PHE A 74 -4.30 -12.11 -3.00
C PHE A 74 -5.57 -12.86 -3.47
N PRO A 75 -5.52 -14.19 -3.68
CA PRO A 75 -6.57 -14.96 -4.36
C PRO A 75 -7.94 -14.91 -3.67
N PHE A 76 -7.99 -14.60 -2.38
CA PHE A 76 -9.22 -14.47 -1.59
C PHE A 76 -9.76 -13.03 -1.50
N HIS A 77 -9.10 -12.05 -2.13
CA HIS A 77 -9.51 -10.65 -2.10
C HIS A 77 -10.50 -10.34 -3.22
N GLU A 78 -11.59 -9.62 -2.93
CA GLU A 78 -12.71 -9.32 -3.84
C GLU A 78 -12.28 -8.80 -5.23
N MET A 79 -11.25 -7.96 -5.27
CA MET A 79 -10.69 -7.40 -6.52
C MET A 79 -9.99 -8.43 -7.42
N PHE A 80 -9.47 -9.53 -6.85
CA PHE A 80 -8.59 -10.49 -7.54
C PHE A 80 -9.12 -11.93 -7.57
N VAL A 81 -10.14 -12.27 -6.78
CA VAL A 81 -10.74 -13.62 -6.72
C VAL A 81 -11.37 -14.07 -8.05
N ALA A 82 -11.95 -13.14 -8.81
CA ALA A 82 -12.53 -13.44 -10.11
C ALA A 82 -11.42 -13.66 -11.17
N ARG A 83 -11.26 -14.90 -11.64
CA ARG A 83 -10.31 -15.23 -12.71
C ARG A 83 -10.65 -14.48 -13.99
N GLY A 84 -9.71 -13.67 -14.50
CA GLY A 84 -9.94 -12.78 -15.63
C GLY A 84 -10.85 -11.58 -15.32
N GLY A 85 -11.21 -11.35 -14.06
CA GLY A 85 -11.98 -10.18 -13.62
C GLY A 85 -11.16 -8.88 -13.65
N HIS A 86 -11.85 -7.74 -13.48
CA HIS A 86 -11.29 -6.40 -13.68
C HIS A 86 -9.96 -6.15 -12.95
N GLY A 87 -9.80 -6.58 -11.69
CA GLY A 87 -8.55 -6.39 -10.95
C GLY A 87 -7.40 -7.26 -11.47
N GLN A 88 -7.66 -8.49 -11.92
CA GLN A 88 -6.64 -9.30 -12.59
C GLN A 88 -6.23 -8.69 -13.94
N GLN A 89 -7.19 -8.11 -14.69
CA GLN A 89 -6.90 -7.38 -15.92
C GLN A 89 -6.04 -6.13 -15.64
N ASP A 90 -6.41 -5.29 -14.67
CA ASP A 90 -5.61 -4.10 -14.32
C ASP A 90 -4.22 -4.46 -13.77
N LEU A 91 -4.08 -5.57 -13.03
CA LEU A 91 -2.79 -6.09 -12.59
C LEU A 91 -1.92 -6.53 -13.77
N PHE A 92 -2.49 -7.25 -14.74
CA PHE A 92 -1.80 -7.61 -15.98
C PHE A 92 -1.37 -6.36 -16.77
N ARG A 93 -2.25 -5.37 -16.92
CA ARG A 93 -1.97 -4.11 -17.63
C ARG A 93 -0.82 -3.33 -16.98
N VAL A 94 -0.83 -3.20 -15.65
CA VAL A 94 0.25 -2.54 -14.88
C VAL A 94 1.58 -3.26 -15.04
N LEU A 95 1.61 -4.59 -14.95
CA LEU A 95 2.85 -5.37 -15.03
C LEU A 95 3.40 -5.44 -16.46
N LYS A 96 2.54 -5.61 -17.47
CA LYS A 96 2.91 -5.49 -18.90
C LYS A 96 3.47 -4.10 -19.23
N ALA A 97 2.80 -3.03 -18.78
CA ALA A 97 3.31 -1.69 -18.99
C ALA A 97 4.66 -1.46 -18.30
N TYR A 98 4.92 -2.11 -17.14
CA TYR A 98 6.24 -2.08 -16.51
C TYR A 98 7.31 -2.74 -17.36
N THR A 99 7.09 -3.95 -17.92
CA THR A 99 8.11 -4.62 -18.75
C THR A 99 8.44 -3.85 -20.02
N LEU A 100 7.46 -3.14 -20.59
CA LEU A 100 7.67 -2.23 -21.73
C LEU A 100 8.32 -0.90 -21.34
N HIS A 101 8.19 -0.46 -20.08
CA HIS A 101 8.91 0.71 -19.55
C HIS A 101 10.36 0.40 -19.16
N ARG A 102 10.63 -0.84 -18.72
CA ARG A 102 11.91 -1.34 -18.22
C ARG A 102 12.27 -2.71 -18.82
N PRO A 103 12.47 -2.81 -20.15
CA PRO A 103 12.77 -4.08 -20.83
C PRO A 103 14.10 -4.71 -20.39
N GLU A 104 15.02 -3.94 -19.81
CA GLU A 104 16.28 -4.40 -19.24
C GLU A 104 16.15 -5.14 -17.91
N GLU A 105 15.08 -4.86 -17.15
CA GLU A 105 14.75 -5.57 -15.90
C GLU A 105 13.64 -6.61 -16.13
N GLY A 106 12.71 -6.34 -17.05
CA GLY A 106 11.63 -7.24 -17.42
C GLY A 106 10.59 -7.38 -16.32
N TYR A 107 10.15 -8.62 -16.07
CA TYR A 107 9.21 -8.95 -14.99
C TYR A 107 9.85 -9.93 -13.99
N CYS A 108 9.73 -9.57 -12.71
CA CYS A 108 10.07 -10.42 -11.57
C CYS A 108 8.82 -10.69 -10.73
N GLN A 109 8.61 -11.93 -10.31
CA GLN A 109 7.40 -12.38 -9.61
C GLN A 109 7.06 -11.58 -8.33
N ALA A 110 8.07 -11.00 -7.68
CA ALA A 110 7.91 -10.16 -6.50
C ALA A 110 7.31 -8.76 -6.76
N GLN A 111 7.22 -8.33 -8.03
CA GLN A 111 6.58 -7.07 -8.42
C GLN A 111 5.05 -7.17 -8.42
N ALA A 112 4.48 -8.35 -8.71
CA ALA A 112 3.03 -8.54 -8.76
C ALA A 112 2.28 -8.30 -7.44
N PRO A 113 2.74 -8.77 -6.25
CA PRO A 113 2.07 -8.42 -5.01
C PRO A 113 2.20 -6.92 -4.69
N ILE A 114 3.32 -6.28 -5.05
CA ILE A 114 3.49 -4.82 -4.92
C ILE A 114 2.49 -4.06 -5.79
N ALA A 115 2.35 -4.45 -7.07
CA ALA A 115 1.37 -3.87 -7.99
C ALA A 115 -0.08 -4.08 -7.51
N ALA A 116 -0.40 -5.25 -6.95
CA ALA A 116 -1.72 -5.53 -6.39
C ALA A 116 -2.05 -4.65 -5.16
N VAL A 117 -1.11 -4.47 -4.22
CA VAL A 117 -1.30 -3.57 -3.06
C VAL A 117 -1.50 -2.11 -3.50
N LEU A 118 -0.87 -1.67 -4.60
CA LEU A 118 -1.12 -0.36 -5.19
C LEU A 118 -2.53 -0.27 -5.80
N LEU A 119 -2.94 -1.25 -6.61
CA LEU A 119 -4.25 -1.30 -7.27
C LEU A 119 -5.43 -1.31 -6.29
N MET A 120 -5.28 -1.95 -5.13
CA MET A 120 -6.28 -1.87 -4.04
C MET A 120 -6.53 -0.44 -3.51
N HIS A 121 -5.70 0.55 -3.90
CA HIS A 121 -5.78 1.93 -3.40
C HIS A 121 -5.83 3.01 -4.48
N MET A 122 -5.48 2.72 -5.74
CA MET A 122 -5.43 3.71 -6.82
C MET A 122 -5.60 3.08 -8.21
N PRO A 123 -6.11 3.83 -9.21
CA PRO A 123 -6.30 3.31 -10.58
C PRO A 123 -5.01 2.80 -11.23
N ALA A 124 -5.14 1.92 -12.23
CA ALA A 124 -4.02 1.26 -12.91
C ALA A 124 -2.87 2.20 -13.33
N GLU A 125 -3.15 3.37 -13.89
CA GLU A 125 -2.10 4.34 -14.26
C GLU A 125 -1.34 4.89 -13.03
N ASP A 126 -2.04 5.21 -11.95
CA ASP A 126 -1.41 5.68 -10.71
C ASP A 126 -0.62 4.53 -10.05
N ALA A 127 -1.12 3.30 -10.12
CA ALA A 127 -0.44 2.11 -9.62
C ALA A 127 0.83 1.77 -10.42
N PHE A 128 0.78 1.92 -11.75
CA PHE A 128 1.96 1.82 -12.62
C PHE A 128 3.04 2.85 -12.24
N TRP A 129 2.69 4.13 -12.09
CA TRP A 129 3.67 5.13 -11.66
C TRP A 129 4.13 4.96 -10.21
N GLY A 130 3.31 4.35 -9.34
CA GLY A 130 3.71 3.89 -8.02
C GLY A 130 4.78 2.79 -8.08
N LEU A 131 4.55 1.75 -8.89
CA LEU A 131 5.48 0.64 -9.10
C LEU A 131 6.81 1.12 -9.69
N VAL A 132 6.77 1.95 -10.75
CA VAL A 132 7.95 2.56 -11.36
C VAL A 132 8.80 3.31 -10.34
N GLN A 133 8.19 4.09 -9.44
CA GLN A 133 8.95 4.77 -8.38
C GLN A 133 9.52 3.81 -7.33
N ILE A 134 8.78 2.76 -6.94
CA ILE A 134 9.29 1.74 -6.01
C ILE A 134 10.55 1.09 -6.58
N CYS A 135 10.50 0.59 -7.82
CA CYS A 135 11.62 -0.09 -8.46
C CYS A 135 12.77 0.89 -8.78
N GLU A 136 12.52 2.02 -9.45
CA GLU A 136 13.59 2.95 -9.84
C GLU A 136 14.26 3.68 -8.66
N LYS A 137 13.50 4.05 -7.62
CA LYS A 137 13.96 5.00 -6.59
C LYS A 137 14.11 4.37 -5.22
N TYR A 138 13.17 3.55 -4.77
CA TYR A 138 13.23 3.00 -3.41
C TYR A 138 14.09 1.74 -3.33
N LEU A 139 13.93 0.84 -4.30
CA LEU A 139 14.46 -0.53 -4.35
C LEU A 139 15.28 -0.82 -5.64
N PRO A 140 16.15 0.09 -6.12
CA PRO A 140 16.85 -0.09 -7.40
C PRO A 140 17.77 -1.33 -7.38
N GLY A 141 17.67 -2.14 -8.44
CA GLY A 141 18.42 -3.37 -8.62
C GLY A 141 17.83 -4.60 -7.93
N TYR A 142 16.72 -4.48 -7.18
CA TYR A 142 16.08 -5.62 -6.50
C TYR A 142 15.58 -6.70 -7.46
N TYR A 143 15.05 -6.30 -8.63
CA TYR A 143 14.40 -7.21 -9.58
C TYR A 143 15.31 -7.58 -10.76
N SER A 144 16.56 -7.09 -10.75
CA SER A 144 17.62 -7.48 -11.67
C SER A 144 18.01 -8.96 -11.50
N ALA A 145 18.48 -9.58 -12.59
CA ALA A 145 19.07 -10.93 -12.55
C ALA A 145 20.22 -11.03 -11.53
N GLY A 146 20.38 -12.20 -10.89
CA GLY A 146 21.40 -12.44 -9.87
C GLY A 146 21.10 -11.90 -8.47
N LEU A 147 20.08 -11.03 -8.31
CA LEU A 147 19.64 -10.50 -7.01
C LEU A 147 20.76 -9.85 -6.17
N GLU A 148 21.81 -9.29 -6.80
CA GLU A 148 22.98 -8.73 -6.10
C GLU A 148 22.59 -7.67 -5.06
N ALA A 149 21.59 -6.84 -5.36
CA ALA A 149 21.08 -5.82 -4.43
C ALA A 149 20.40 -6.41 -3.19
N ILE A 150 19.76 -7.57 -3.30
CA ILE A 150 19.16 -8.30 -2.17
C ILE A 150 20.23 -9.01 -1.34
N GLN A 151 21.26 -9.57 -1.99
CA GLN A 151 22.41 -10.17 -1.30
C GLN A 151 23.16 -9.11 -0.46
N LEU A 152 23.45 -7.96 -1.07
CA LEU A 152 24.09 -6.81 -0.42
C LEU A 152 23.22 -6.26 0.74
N ASP A 153 21.91 -6.15 0.56
CA ASP A 153 20.99 -5.75 1.62
C ASP A 153 20.87 -6.80 2.73
N GLY A 154 21.10 -8.07 2.43
CA GLY A 154 21.23 -9.14 3.41
C GLY A 154 22.41 -8.92 4.33
N GLU A 155 23.58 -8.62 3.77
CA GLU A 155 24.77 -8.28 4.53
C GLU A 155 24.61 -7.00 5.37
N ILE A 156 23.85 -6.02 4.88
CA ILE A 156 23.46 -4.83 5.67
C ILE A 156 22.52 -5.22 6.82
N LEU A 157 21.48 -6.02 6.55
CA LEU A 157 20.52 -6.47 7.57
C LEU A 157 21.25 -7.26 8.68
N PHE A 158 22.16 -8.14 8.31
CA PHE A 158 22.92 -8.98 9.22
C PHE A 158 23.89 -8.17 10.09
N ALA A 159 24.62 -7.23 9.50
CA ALA A 159 25.50 -6.33 10.23
C ALA A 159 24.72 -5.39 11.19
N LEU A 160 23.53 -4.92 10.80
CA LEU A 160 22.65 -4.16 11.69
C LEU A 160 22.05 -5.05 12.80
N LEU A 161 21.73 -6.32 12.51
CA LEU A 161 21.24 -7.27 13.51
C LEU A 161 22.27 -7.48 14.62
N LYS A 162 23.57 -7.46 14.33
CA LYS A 162 24.64 -7.51 15.33
C LYS A 162 24.50 -6.40 16.41
N ARG A 163 23.94 -5.24 16.05
CA ARG A 163 23.68 -4.12 16.98
C ARG A 163 22.31 -4.23 17.66
N VAL A 164 21.29 -4.68 16.94
CA VAL A 164 19.90 -4.74 17.44
C VAL A 164 19.64 -5.96 18.34
N SER A 165 20.20 -7.11 17.96
CA SER A 165 20.13 -8.37 18.71
C SER A 165 21.41 -9.18 18.53
N PRO A 166 22.44 -8.94 19.38
CA PRO A 166 23.67 -9.74 19.39
C PRO A 166 23.42 -11.23 19.62
N VAL A 167 22.29 -11.59 20.26
CA VAL A 167 21.83 -12.97 20.48
C VAL A 167 21.44 -13.61 19.14
N ALA A 168 20.50 -13.00 18.42
CA ALA A 168 20.05 -13.50 17.11
C ALA A 168 21.19 -13.58 16.08
N HIS A 169 22.00 -12.53 15.97
CA HIS A 169 23.16 -12.52 15.05
C HIS A 169 24.17 -13.64 15.36
N ARG A 170 24.48 -13.90 16.65
CA ARG A 170 25.38 -15.01 17.01
C ARG A 170 24.77 -16.38 16.66
N HIS A 171 23.46 -16.54 16.85
CA HIS A 171 22.76 -17.78 16.52
C HIS A 171 22.79 -18.08 15.01
N LEU A 172 22.35 -17.13 14.19
CA LEU A 172 22.36 -17.25 12.73
C LEU A 172 23.79 -17.49 12.20
N LYS A 173 24.80 -16.78 12.76
CA LYS A 173 26.20 -16.99 12.39
C LYS A 173 26.72 -18.38 12.78
N LYS A 174 26.38 -18.88 13.97
CA LYS A 174 26.77 -20.23 14.44
C LYS A 174 26.24 -21.31 13.49
N HIS A 175 25.00 -21.15 13.02
CA HIS A 175 24.30 -22.13 12.19
C HIS A 175 24.40 -21.87 10.68
N LYS A 176 25.24 -20.91 10.25
CA LYS A 176 25.46 -20.55 8.84
C LYS A 176 24.15 -20.30 8.08
N ILE A 177 23.27 -19.49 8.67
CA ILE A 177 22.00 -19.10 8.04
C ILE A 177 22.21 -17.75 7.36
N ASP A 178 22.45 -17.80 6.06
CA ASP A 178 22.67 -16.62 5.23
C ASP A 178 21.35 -15.83 5.04
N PRO A 179 21.36 -14.49 5.08
CA PRO A 179 20.14 -13.67 5.09
C PRO A 179 19.17 -13.95 3.92
N ILE A 180 19.72 -14.22 2.74
CA ILE A 180 18.97 -14.53 1.51
C ILE A 180 18.00 -15.72 1.67
N LEU A 181 18.28 -16.65 2.58
CA LEU A 181 17.45 -17.84 2.80
C LEU A 181 16.08 -17.53 3.43
N TYR A 182 15.94 -16.38 4.11
CA TYR A 182 14.70 -15.98 4.79
C TYR A 182 14.17 -14.61 4.36
N MET A 183 15.03 -13.62 4.06
CA MET A 183 14.58 -12.24 3.86
C MET A 183 14.15 -11.89 2.43
N THR A 184 14.40 -12.78 1.46
CA THR A 184 14.23 -12.46 0.02
C THR A 184 12.80 -12.04 -0.30
N GLU A 185 11.80 -12.79 0.16
CA GLU A 185 10.40 -12.39 0.01
C GLU A 185 10.09 -11.10 0.77
N TRP A 186 10.52 -11.00 2.03
CA TRP A 186 10.26 -9.85 2.90
C TRP A 186 10.69 -8.52 2.25
N PHE A 187 11.86 -8.51 1.62
CA PHE A 187 12.43 -7.31 0.99
C PHE A 187 11.93 -7.12 -0.44
N MET A 188 11.96 -8.14 -1.30
CA MET A 188 11.55 -8.01 -2.70
C MET A 188 10.06 -7.69 -2.85
N CYS A 189 9.20 -8.25 -2.00
CA CYS A 189 7.76 -8.01 -2.00
C CYS A 189 7.35 -6.85 -1.05
N ALA A 190 8.30 -6.15 -0.41
CA ALA A 190 8.04 -5.15 0.63
C ALA A 190 7.00 -5.61 1.67
N PHE A 191 7.23 -6.79 2.25
CA PHE A 191 6.41 -7.50 3.24
C PHE A 191 4.94 -7.78 2.87
N SER A 192 4.49 -7.45 1.66
CA SER A 192 3.08 -7.55 1.23
C SER A 192 2.51 -8.98 1.21
N ARG A 193 3.37 -10.01 1.11
CA ARG A 193 3.02 -11.44 1.22
C ARG A 193 3.12 -11.99 2.65
N THR A 194 3.83 -11.29 3.55
CA THR A 194 4.29 -11.85 4.83
C THR A 194 3.52 -11.27 6.03
N LEU A 195 3.19 -9.97 6.00
CA LEU A 195 2.48 -9.31 7.09
C LEU A 195 0.95 -9.32 6.89
N PRO A 196 0.15 -9.36 7.98
CA PRO A 196 -1.29 -9.09 7.93
C PRO A 196 -1.59 -7.73 7.31
N TRP A 197 -2.74 -7.63 6.62
CA TRP A 197 -3.09 -6.49 5.77
C TRP A 197 -2.90 -5.12 6.45
N ALA A 198 -3.48 -4.93 7.64
CA ALA A 198 -3.34 -3.69 8.41
C ALA A 198 -1.86 -3.29 8.60
N SER A 199 -1.01 -4.23 9.02
CA SER A 199 0.43 -4.03 9.22
C SER A 199 1.17 -3.69 7.93
N VAL A 200 0.82 -4.30 6.78
CA VAL A 200 1.34 -3.91 5.46
C VAL A 200 1.05 -2.43 5.19
N LEU A 201 -0.21 -2.00 5.35
CA LEU A 201 -0.62 -0.62 5.08
C LEU A 201 0.14 0.40 5.93
N ARG A 202 0.38 0.08 7.21
CA ARG A 202 1.13 0.97 8.11
C ARG A 202 2.62 0.99 7.82
N MET A 203 3.19 -0.15 7.44
CA MET A 203 4.57 -0.18 6.96
C MET A 203 4.71 0.67 5.69
N TRP A 204 3.78 0.54 4.74
CA TRP A 204 3.79 1.25 3.46
C TRP A 204 3.58 2.76 3.63
N ASP A 205 2.66 3.19 4.50
CA ASP A 205 2.50 4.60 4.90
C ASP A 205 3.84 5.22 5.33
N MET A 206 4.61 4.51 6.16
CA MET A 206 5.92 4.96 6.63
C MET A 206 6.99 4.82 5.54
N PHE A 207 7.03 3.73 4.80
CA PHE A 207 8.02 3.42 3.76
C PHE A 207 8.04 4.48 2.65
N PHE A 208 6.89 4.92 2.12
CA PHE A 208 6.91 5.99 1.12
C PHE A 208 7.46 7.30 1.69
N CYS A 209 7.15 7.65 2.94
CA CYS A 209 7.64 8.87 3.58
C CYS A 209 9.13 8.81 3.98
N GLU A 210 9.65 7.62 4.31
CA GLU A 210 10.93 7.45 4.99
C GLU A 210 11.94 6.56 4.25
N GLY A 211 11.56 5.93 3.14
CA GLY A 211 12.40 5.04 2.34
C GLY A 211 12.61 3.65 2.95
N VAL A 212 13.51 2.90 2.33
CA VAL A 212 13.81 1.48 2.64
C VAL A 212 14.17 1.19 4.10
N LYS A 213 14.56 2.19 4.90
CA LYS A 213 14.89 2.01 6.33
C LYS A 213 13.72 1.44 7.16
N ILE A 214 12.49 1.58 6.69
CA ILE A 214 11.32 0.95 7.33
C ILE A 214 11.31 -0.56 7.10
N ILE A 215 11.65 -1.04 5.90
CA ILE A 215 11.77 -2.47 5.58
C ILE A 215 12.88 -3.11 6.42
N PHE A 216 14.05 -2.46 6.51
CA PHE A 216 15.12 -2.87 7.42
C PHE A 216 14.68 -2.91 8.89
N ARG A 217 13.96 -1.89 9.38
CA ARG A 217 13.45 -1.86 10.76
C ARG A 217 12.48 -3.01 11.03
N VAL A 218 11.54 -3.30 10.12
CA VAL A 218 10.61 -4.44 10.25
C VAL A 218 11.37 -5.76 10.30
N GLY A 219 12.28 -6.02 9.36
CA GLY A 219 13.10 -7.24 9.38
C GLY A 219 13.89 -7.40 10.68
N LEU A 220 14.50 -6.33 11.18
CA LEU A 220 15.25 -6.33 12.44
C LEU A 220 14.35 -6.55 13.67
N VAL A 221 13.14 -5.99 13.69
CA VAL A 221 12.15 -6.23 14.75
C VAL A 221 11.70 -7.69 14.72
N LEU A 222 11.35 -8.25 13.57
CA LEU A 222 10.89 -9.64 13.47
C LEU A 222 12.01 -10.62 13.88
N LEU A 223 13.26 -10.39 13.47
CA LEU A 223 14.42 -11.17 13.91
C LEU A 223 14.72 -11.02 15.41
N LYS A 224 14.61 -9.80 15.97
CA LYS A 224 14.67 -9.56 17.43
C LYS A 224 13.57 -10.33 18.15
N CYS A 225 12.35 -10.33 17.63
CA CYS A 225 11.20 -10.99 18.24
C CYS A 225 11.33 -12.52 18.23
N MET A 226 11.75 -13.12 17.12
CA MET A 226 11.89 -14.57 16.99
C MET A 226 13.14 -15.11 17.71
N LEU A 227 14.31 -14.47 17.56
CA LEU A 227 15.61 -15.04 17.95
C LEU A 227 16.36 -14.23 19.02
N GLY A 228 15.73 -13.21 19.62
CA GLY A 228 16.41 -12.26 20.53
C GLY A 228 16.61 -12.71 21.97
N SER A 229 15.99 -13.79 22.43
CA SER A 229 16.15 -14.33 23.79
C SER A 229 16.65 -15.77 23.79
N GLN A 230 17.46 -16.11 24.79
CA GLN A 230 18.04 -17.46 24.93
C GLN A 230 16.96 -18.54 25.08
N GLU A 231 15.79 -18.21 25.62
CA GLU A 231 14.65 -19.13 25.77
C GLU A 231 14.11 -19.59 24.42
N LYS A 232 13.98 -18.67 23.45
CA LYS A 232 13.53 -19.01 22.10
C LYS A 232 14.59 -19.85 21.36
N LEU A 233 15.88 -19.55 21.59
CA LEU A 233 16.98 -20.34 21.06
C LEU A 233 17.09 -21.77 21.63
N LYS A 234 16.44 -22.11 22.76
CA LYS A 234 16.36 -23.50 23.25
C LYS A 234 15.56 -24.40 22.32
N VAL A 235 14.58 -23.83 21.61
CA VAL A 235 13.73 -24.55 20.63
C VAL A 235 14.47 -24.67 19.29
N CYS A 236 15.15 -23.61 18.87
CA CYS A 236 15.89 -23.57 17.62
C CYS A 236 17.32 -24.15 17.76
N GLN A 237 17.45 -25.47 17.94
CA GLN A 237 18.76 -26.08 18.24
C GLN A 237 19.73 -26.12 17.05
N GLY A 238 19.22 -26.28 15.82
CA GLY A 238 19.98 -26.40 14.58
C GLY A 238 19.56 -25.40 13.49
N GLN A 239 19.97 -25.69 12.25
CA GLN A 239 19.66 -24.87 11.09
C GLN A 239 18.19 -25.00 10.65
N TYR A 240 17.63 -26.21 10.74
CA TYR A 240 16.28 -26.54 10.27
C TYR A 240 15.19 -25.81 11.06
N GLU A 241 15.20 -25.96 12.38
CA GLU A 241 14.22 -25.40 13.31
C GLU A 241 14.29 -23.87 13.34
N THR A 242 15.49 -23.31 13.11
CA THR A 242 15.66 -21.87 12.93
C THR A 242 15.05 -21.40 11.60
N MET A 243 15.25 -22.14 10.50
CA MET A 243 14.65 -21.81 9.20
C MET A 243 13.13 -22.02 9.15
N GLU A 244 12.60 -22.96 9.93
CA GLU A 244 11.16 -23.15 10.12
C GLU A 244 10.54 -21.96 10.86
N LEU A 245 11.10 -21.56 12.01
CA LEU A 245 10.63 -20.37 12.75
C LEU A 245 10.72 -19.09 11.92
N LEU A 246 11.76 -18.92 11.11
CA LEU A 246 11.92 -17.75 10.24
C LEU A 246 10.90 -17.71 9.08
N ARG A 247 10.31 -18.84 8.69
CA ARG A 247 9.23 -18.91 7.69
C ARG A 247 7.85 -18.78 8.35
N SER A 248 7.67 -19.40 9.51
CA SER A 248 6.42 -19.38 10.29
C SER A 248 6.48 -18.35 11.40
N ILE A 249 6.47 -17.06 11.01
CA ILE A 249 6.54 -15.94 11.95
C ILE A 249 5.28 -15.92 12.83
N GLU A 250 5.44 -15.92 14.16
CA GLU A 250 4.29 -15.94 15.07
C GLU A 250 3.35 -14.74 14.84
N PRO A 251 2.04 -14.94 14.63
CA PRO A 251 1.11 -13.85 14.28
C PRO A 251 1.07 -12.68 15.26
N ARG A 252 1.44 -12.89 16.53
CA ARG A 252 1.54 -11.84 17.56
C ARG A 252 2.58 -10.76 17.23
N TYR A 253 3.71 -11.11 16.61
CA TYR A 253 4.75 -10.13 16.24
C TYR A 253 4.36 -9.32 15.00
N MET A 254 3.38 -9.78 14.24
CA MET A 254 2.94 -9.16 12.99
C MET A 254 1.67 -8.31 13.15
N GLN A 255 1.12 -8.19 14.36
CA GLN A 255 -0.04 -7.33 14.65
C GLN A 255 0.32 -5.84 14.57
N GLU A 256 -0.61 -5.02 14.06
CA GLU A 256 -0.36 -3.63 13.71
C GLU A 256 0.24 -2.83 14.87
N ALA A 257 -0.45 -2.83 16.02
CA ALA A 257 -0.07 -2.01 17.17
C ALA A 257 1.33 -2.36 17.71
N PHE A 258 1.62 -3.65 17.86
CA PHE A 258 2.91 -4.15 18.34
C PHE A 258 4.03 -3.84 17.35
N LEU A 259 3.85 -4.21 16.08
CA LEU A 259 4.88 -4.06 15.06
C LEU A 259 5.20 -2.58 14.81
N VAL A 260 4.20 -1.71 14.72
CA VAL A 260 4.41 -0.27 14.53
C VAL A 260 5.12 0.36 15.72
N GLN A 261 4.83 -0.06 16.96
CA GLN A 261 5.54 0.43 18.15
C GLN A 261 7.03 0.04 18.12
N GLU A 262 7.34 -1.25 17.99
CA GLU A 262 8.71 -1.76 17.95
C GLU A 262 9.52 -1.16 16.79
N VAL A 263 8.92 -1.04 15.59
CA VAL A 263 9.53 -0.42 14.41
C VAL A 263 9.80 1.07 14.63
N MET A 264 8.99 1.76 15.42
CA MET A 264 9.19 3.17 15.75
C MET A 264 10.31 3.38 16.76
N GLU A 265 10.32 2.59 17.85
CA GLU A 265 11.31 2.63 18.93
C GLU A 265 12.71 2.21 18.47
N LEU A 266 12.81 1.33 17.47
CA LEU A 266 14.09 0.77 17.03
C LEU A 266 15.11 1.84 16.58
N ALA A 267 16.25 1.93 17.28
CA ALA A 267 17.32 2.88 17.03
C ALA A 267 18.21 2.52 15.81
N VAL A 268 17.61 2.43 14.62
CA VAL A 268 18.29 2.29 13.32
C VAL A 268 17.94 3.47 12.42
N SER A 269 18.94 4.22 11.99
CA SER A 269 18.80 5.43 11.19
C SER A 269 19.13 5.20 9.72
N GLU A 270 18.76 6.18 8.89
CA GLU A 270 19.13 6.30 7.48
C GLU A 270 20.65 6.16 7.28
N ARG A 271 21.41 6.92 8.07
CA ARG A 271 22.88 6.95 8.06
C ARG A 271 23.54 5.65 8.47
N ASP A 272 22.88 4.83 9.28
CA ASP A 272 23.40 3.50 9.64
C ASP A 272 23.36 2.57 8.42
N ILE A 273 22.27 2.62 7.65
CA ILE A 273 22.09 1.84 6.42
C ILE A 273 23.02 2.36 5.32
N GLU A 274 23.13 3.68 5.13
CA GLU A 274 24.09 4.29 4.19
C GLU A 274 25.54 3.88 4.51
N LYS A 275 25.94 3.96 5.79
CA LYS A 275 27.28 3.60 6.25
C LYS A 275 27.58 2.12 6.03
N GLU A 276 26.64 1.23 6.36
CA GLU A 276 26.84 -0.21 6.20
C GLU A 276 26.78 -0.61 4.71
N HIS A 277 25.92 0.01 3.90
CA HIS A 277 25.91 -0.17 2.45
C HIS A 277 27.27 0.15 1.83
N LEU A 278 27.86 1.31 2.17
CA LEU A 278 29.21 1.68 1.73
C LEU A 278 30.31 0.74 2.28
N SER A 279 30.07 0.07 3.41
CA SER A 279 31.00 -0.91 3.98
C SER A 279 30.92 -2.26 3.26
N GLN A 280 29.71 -2.77 3.04
CA GLN A 280 29.49 -4.05 2.40
C GLN A 280 29.75 -3.98 0.89
N LEU A 281 29.48 -2.85 0.23
CA LEU A 281 29.80 -2.65 -1.19
C LEU A 281 31.31 -2.68 -1.47
N ARG A 282 32.16 -2.24 -0.51
CA ARG A 282 33.62 -2.42 -0.63
C ARG A 282 34.02 -3.89 -0.52
N ARG A 283 33.53 -4.60 0.50
CA ARG A 283 33.78 -6.05 0.66
C ARG A 283 33.29 -6.86 -0.53
N TRP A 284 32.16 -6.48 -1.15
CA TRP A 284 31.66 -7.08 -2.38
C TRP A 284 32.66 -6.89 -3.53
N LYS A 285 33.14 -5.67 -3.74
CA LYS A 285 34.18 -5.38 -4.76
C LYS A 285 35.48 -6.12 -4.53
N GLU A 286 35.89 -6.31 -3.28
CA GLU A 286 37.06 -7.08 -2.88
C GLU A 286 36.93 -8.59 -3.10
N THR A 287 35.71 -9.14 -3.21
CA THR A 287 35.44 -10.60 -3.26
C THR A 287 34.79 -11.10 -4.56
N HIS A 288 33.97 -10.28 -5.20
CA HIS A 288 33.18 -10.61 -6.39
C HIS A 288 33.43 -9.66 -7.57
N GLY A 289 34.11 -8.52 -7.34
CA GLY A 289 34.33 -7.48 -8.34
C GLY A 289 33.20 -6.44 -8.41
N GLU A 290 33.15 -5.68 -9.50
CA GLU A 290 32.08 -4.69 -9.73
C GLU A 290 30.71 -5.38 -9.87
N LEU A 291 29.66 -4.72 -9.38
CA LEU A 291 28.28 -5.18 -9.54
C LEU A 291 27.91 -5.26 -11.04
N HIS A 292 27.23 -6.34 -11.42
CA HIS A 292 26.72 -6.53 -12.77
C HIS A 292 25.54 -5.58 -13.02
N SER A 293 24.63 -5.42 -12.04
CA SER A 293 23.56 -4.41 -12.11
C SER A 293 24.07 -3.04 -11.65
N LYS A 294 24.40 -2.18 -12.62
CA LYS A 294 24.77 -0.76 -12.39
C LYS A 294 23.55 0.12 -12.11
N SER A 295 22.83 -0.23 -11.04
CA SER A 295 21.65 0.46 -10.54
C SER A 295 21.99 1.82 -9.90
N PRO A 296 21.11 2.84 -10.00
CA PRO A 296 21.34 4.15 -9.40
C PRO A 296 21.26 4.11 -7.86
N PRO A 297 21.86 5.08 -7.15
CA PRO A 297 21.71 5.20 -5.70
C PRO A 297 20.24 5.33 -5.28
N ARG A 298 19.82 4.57 -4.28
CA ARG A 298 18.45 4.57 -3.78
C ARG A 298 18.10 5.84 -3.01
N MET A 299 16.84 6.24 -3.09
CA MET A 299 16.27 7.41 -2.46
C MET A 299 15.66 7.06 -1.11
N HIS A 300 16.12 7.71 -0.03
CA HIS A 300 15.63 7.48 1.33
C HIS A 300 14.29 8.19 1.63
N GLY A 301 13.30 7.95 0.76
CA GLY A 301 11.90 8.40 0.93
C GLY A 301 11.56 9.73 0.28
N ALA A 302 10.30 10.13 0.45
CA ALA A 302 9.65 11.26 -0.23
C ALA A 302 10.46 12.57 -0.27
N LYS A 303 11.19 12.91 0.80
CA LYS A 303 12.02 14.13 0.83
C LYS A 303 13.26 14.03 -0.08
N ALA A 304 13.88 12.85 -0.19
CA ALA A 304 15.02 12.63 -1.08
C ALA A 304 14.58 12.72 -2.55
N ILE A 305 13.46 12.05 -2.88
CA ILE A 305 12.88 12.09 -4.24
C ILE A 305 12.54 13.52 -4.65
N MET A 306 11.84 14.30 -3.81
CA MET A 306 11.52 15.71 -4.10
C MET A 306 12.72 16.67 -4.11
N ALA A 307 13.90 16.23 -3.67
CA ALA A 307 15.14 16.99 -3.78
C ALA A 307 15.93 16.64 -5.05
N ALA A 308 15.85 15.38 -5.51
CA ALA A 308 16.47 14.92 -6.75
C ALA A 308 15.62 15.27 -8.00
N GLU A 309 14.30 15.12 -7.91
CA GLU A 309 13.32 15.41 -8.96
C GLU A 309 12.35 16.50 -8.45
N PRO A 310 12.78 17.79 -8.41
CA PRO A 310 11.97 18.88 -7.88
C PRO A 310 10.78 19.19 -8.82
N PRO A 311 9.52 19.10 -8.35
CA PRO A 311 8.35 19.17 -9.22
C PRO A 311 8.01 20.59 -9.69
N GLY A 312 7.50 20.68 -10.92
CA GLY A 312 6.85 21.88 -11.42
C GLY A 312 5.54 22.20 -10.69
N ARG A 313 5.11 23.46 -10.79
CA ARG A 313 3.81 23.90 -10.22
C ARG A 313 2.60 23.26 -10.92
N GLN A 314 2.77 22.77 -12.15
CA GLN A 314 1.72 22.09 -12.91
C GLN A 314 1.61 20.63 -12.44
N ASP A 315 2.73 19.97 -12.21
CA ASP A 315 2.89 18.56 -11.81
C ASP A 315 2.17 18.24 -10.48
N LEU A 316 2.11 19.21 -9.57
CA LEU A 316 1.41 19.06 -8.27
C LEU A 316 -0.05 19.55 -8.30
N LYS A 317 -0.51 20.12 -9.41
CA LYS A 317 -1.89 20.60 -9.57
C LYS A 317 -2.86 19.43 -9.48
N GLN A 318 -3.97 19.67 -8.79
CA GLN A 318 -5.09 18.73 -8.75
C GLN A 318 -6.05 19.09 -9.87
N ASN A 319 -6.14 18.21 -10.86
CA ASN A 319 -7.24 18.20 -11.82
C ASN A 319 -8.40 17.43 -11.16
N PRO A 320 -9.66 17.90 -11.27
CA PRO A 320 -10.80 17.19 -10.69
C PRO A 320 -11.01 15.85 -11.41
N THR A 321 -11.03 14.75 -10.65
CA THR A 321 -11.21 13.39 -11.19
C THR A 321 -12.60 13.16 -11.77
N ILE A 322 -13.59 13.95 -11.35
CA ILE A 322 -14.94 14.00 -11.92
C ILE A 322 -15.16 15.42 -12.43
N ILE A 323 -15.28 15.56 -13.75
CA ILE A 323 -15.81 16.77 -14.38
C ILE A 323 -17.26 16.44 -14.73
N VAL A 324 -18.20 16.98 -13.96
CA VAL A 324 -19.60 17.00 -14.38
C VAL A 324 -19.72 18.04 -15.48
N GLU A 325 -19.92 17.62 -16.73
CA GLU A 325 -20.29 18.57 -17.79
C GLU A 325 -21.64 19.18 -17.41
N ALA A 326 -21.65 20.51 -17.21
CA ALA A 326 -22.91 21.23 -17.08
C ALA A 326 -23.69 21.11 -18.40
N PRO A 327 -25.02 20.89 -18.37
CA PRO A 327 -25.83 20.86 -19.58
C PRO A 327 -25.59 22.13 -20.40
N ARG A 328 -25.22 21.97 -21.68
CA ARG A 328 -24.89 23.10 -22.56
C ARG A 328 -26.16 23.90 -22.82
N THR A 329 -26.33 25.03 -22.12
CA THR A 329 -27.35 26.02 -22.44
C THR A 329 -27.12 26.51 -23.86
N ALA A 330 -28.12 26.30 -24.73
CA ALA A 330 -28.06 26.70 -26.12
C ALA A 330 -28.25 28.22 -26.26
N GLU A 331 -27.20 28.99 -25.95
CA GLU A 331 -27.24 30.43 -26.10
C GLU A 331 -27.20 30.83 -27.57
N SER A 332 -28.25 31.53 -27.99
CA SER A 332 -28.48 31.97 -29.36
C SER A 332 -27.54 33.13 -29.74
N LYS A 333 -27.26 33.24 -31.04
CA LYS A 333 -26.57 34.41 -31.60
C LYS A 333 -27.44 35.66 -31.41
N LEU A 334 -26.91 36.68 -30.73
CA LEU A 334 -27.35 38.07 -30.89
C LEU A 334 -26.15 39.00 -31.06
N GLU A 335 -26.38 40.13 -31.73
CA GLU A 335 -25.33 40.93 -32.33
C GLU A 335 -24.77 42.08 -31.47
N LYS A 336 -23.70 42.72 -31.96
CA LYS A 336 -22.91 43.73 -31.26
C LYS A 336 -23.60 45.11 -31.24
N GLY A 337 -24.16 45.51 -30.10
CA GLY A 337 -24.52 46.91 -29.81
C GLY A 337 -23.38 47.66 -29.09
N LYS A 338 -22.87 48.77 -29.64
CA LYS A 338 -21.94 49.69 -28.95
C LYS A 338 -22.69 50.87 -28.33
N LYS A 339 -22.43 51.21 -27.04
CA LYS A 339 -22.01 52.57 -26.61
C LYS A 339 -21.81 52.76 -25.10
N ALA A 340 -21.02 53.81 -24.81
CA ALA A 340 -20.97 54.63 -23.60
C ALA A 340 -20.42 54.06 -22.28
N LYS A 341 -19.59 54.88 -21.63
CA LYS A 341 -19.21 54.78 -20.20
C LYS A 341 -20.06 55.79 -19.42
N SER A 342 -20.39 55.48 -18.18
CA SER A 342 -20.55 56.49 -17.12
C SER A 342 -19.97 55.96 -15.81
N LYS A 343 -19.44 56.86 -14.98
CA LYS A 343 -19.17 56.62 -13.55
C LYS A 343 -20.32 57.22 -12.76
N ILE A 344 -20.66 56.63 -11.62
CA ILE A 344 -21.16 57.33 -10.43
C ILE A 344 -20.94 56.40 -9.21
N GLU A 345 -21.05 56.94 -8.01
CA GLU A 345 -20.27 56.50 -6.84
C GLU A 345 -21.02 55.58 -5.85
N LYS A 346 -20.30 55.20 -4.80
CA LYS A 346 -20.80 54.41 -3.67
C LYS A 346 -22.06 55.03 -3.05
N LYS A 347 -23.03 54.18 -2.70
CA LYS A 347 -23.74 54.31 -1.42
C LYS A 347 -23.92 52.93 -0.78
N THR A 348 -23.58 52.85 0.49
CA THR A 348 -23.93 51.73 1.37
C THR A 348 -25.38 51.86 1.79
N ASP A 349 -26.15 50.77 1.80
CA ASP A 349 -26.76 50.33 3.06
C ASP A 349 -27.16 48.84 3.04
N LYS A 350 -27.59 48.35 4.20
CA LYS A 350 -27.86 46.94 4.52
C LYS A 350 -29.16 46.41 3.90
N LYS A 351 -29.19 45.12 3.62
CA LYS A 351 -30.42 44.32 3.73
C LYS A 351 -30.08 42.90 4.22
N ASN A 352 -30.91 42.36 5.11
CA ASN A 352 -30.78 40.99 5.60
C ASN A 352 -31.14 40.00 4.48
N THR A 353 -30.42 38.87 4.43
CA THR A 353 -30.77 37.73 3.58
C THR A 353 -31.00 36.51 4.46
N LEU A 354 -32.10 35.79 4.21
CA LEU A 354 -32.37 34.50 4.83
C LEU A 354 -31.40 33.42 4.31
N PRO A 355 -31.16 32.32 5.05
CA PRO A 355 -30.45 31.17 4.51
C PRO A 355 -31.23 30.54 3.33
N PRO A 356 -30.54 29.98 2.32
CA PRO A 356 -31.19 29.28 1.21
C PRO A 356 -31.85 27.97 1.69
N LEU A 357 -32.92 27.57 1.00
CA LEU A 357 -33.72 26.40 1.38
C LEU A 357 -32.98 25.07 1.16
N ASN A 358 -33.28 24.08 2.01
CA ASN A 358 -32.83 22.70 1.86
C ASN A 358 -33.69 21.98 0.77
N PRO A 359 -33.11 21.35 -0.28
CA PRO A 359 -33.90 20.87 -1.42
C PRO A 359 -34.71 19.57 -1.24
N TYR A 360 -34.63 18.90 -0.09
CA TYR A 360 -35.19 17.55 0.10
C TYR A 360 -36.13 17.46 1.32
N PRO A 361 -37.43 17.15 1.12
CA PRO A 361 -38.32 16.74 2.21
C PRO A 361 -38.04 15.27 2.60
N LEU A 362 -38.03 15.00 3.91
CA LEU A 362 -38.07 13.62 4.44
C LEU A 362 -39.55 13.19 4.61
N PRO A 363 -39.87 11.89 4.46
CA PRO A 363 -41.22 11.40 4.75
C PRO A 363 -41.59 11.59 6.22
N SER A 364 -42.85 11.92 6.49
CA SER A 364 -43.39 12.09 7.84
C SER A 364 -44.25 10.89 8.24
N ASP A 365 -43.90 10.23 9.35
CA ASP A 365 -44.75 9.22 9.99
C ASP A 365 -46.05 9.86 10.54
N PRO A 366 -47.23 9.27 10.29
CA PRO A 366 -48.46 9.64 10.99
C PRO A 366 -48.65 8.79 12.25
N ALA A 367 -48.88 9.43 13.39
CA ALA A 367 -49.30 8.76 14.62
C ALA A 367 -50.53 9.44 15.20
N LEU A 368 -51.63 8.69 15.36
CA LEU A 368 -52.38 8.51 16.61
C LEU A 368 -53.44 7.41 16.44
N ALA A 369 -54.17 7.06 17.50
CA ALA A 369 -54.92 5.81 17.61
C ALA A 369 -56.40 5.95 18.03
N SER A 370 -57.10 4.82 17.96
CA SER A 370 -58.36 4.43 18.65
C SER A 370 -59.71 4.94 18.13
N SER A 371 -60.59 3.98 17.80
CA SER A 371 -61.93 3.85 18.44
C SER A 371 -62.63 2.53 18.05
N THR A 372 -62.91 1.70 19.07
CA THR A 372 -64.05 0.75 19.25
C THR A 372 -64.86 0.21 18.04
N LEU A 373 -64.94 -1.13 17.90
CA LEU A 373 -66.17 -1.96 18.10
C LEU A 373 -65.94 -3.48 17.80
N SER A 374 -66.88 -4.32 18.23
CA SER A 374 -66.96 -5.80 18.08
C SER A 374 -68.45 -6.24 18.23
N PRO A 375 -68.87 -7.54 18.24
CA PRO A 375 -68.24 -8.81 17.82
C PRO A 375 -69.14 -9.74 16.93
N SER A 376 -68.58 -10.82 16.36
CA SER A 376 -69.26 -12.10 15.99
C SER A 376 -68.19 -13.16 15.66
N GLU A 377 -68.18 -14.37 16.26
CA GLU A 377 -68.86 -15.61 15.82
C GLU A 377 -68.55 -16.00 14.34
N SER A 378 -68.07 -17.20 13.97
CA SER A 378 -67.82 -18.49 14.68
C SER A 378 -66.89 -19.38 13.77
N GLN A 379 -66.43 -20.63 14.02
CA GLN A 379 -66.76 -21.70 15.00
C GLN A 379 -65.59 -22.73 15.21
N HIS A 380 -65.92 -23.94 15.72
CA HIS A 380 -65.15 -25.19 15.95
C HIS A 380 -64.68 -25.97 14.68
N LEU A 381 -63.94 -27.11 14.70
CA LEU A 381 -63.36 -28.03 15.74
C LEU A 381 -61.82 -28.21 15.47
N GLN A 382 -60.90 -28.71 16.34
CA GLN A 382 -60.84 -29.94 17.18
C GLN A 382 -60.85 -31.24 16.32
N GLU A 383 -59.98 -32.26 16.43
CA GLU A 383 -59.36 -33.07 17.51
C GLU A 383 -58.18 -33.88 16.89
N ASP A 384 -57.23 -34.58 17.55
CA ASP A 384 -56.69 -34.59 18.93
C ASP A 384 -55.25 -35.22 18.91
N THR A 385 -54.62 -35.51 20.06
CA THR A 385 -53.21 -35.98 20.20
C THR A 385 -53.13 -37.50 20.56
N PRO A 386 -52.45 -38.08 21.60
CA PRO A 386 -51.38 -37.67 22.53
C PRO A 386 -50.17 -38.65 22.70
N LEU A 387 -49.03 -38.15 23.23
CA LEU A 387 -47.91 -38.89 23.89
C LEU A 387 -47.02 -39.80 22.98
N GLN A 388 -45.73 -40.12 23.24
CA GLN A 388 -44.77 -39.86 24.33
C GLN A 388 -43.32 -39.98 23.76
N GLY A 389 -42.21 -39.43 24.28
CA GLY A 389 -42.01 -38.45 25.37
C GLY A 389 -40.74 -38.73 26.23
N SER A 390 -39.53 -38.26 25.84
CA SER A 390 -38.29 -38.37 26.65
C SER A 390 -37.32 -37.19 26.45
N ASN A 391 -36.46 -36.93 27.46
CA ASN A 391 -35.53 -35.79 27.49
C ASN A 391 -34.10 -36.18 27.06
N GLN A 392 -33.41 -35.29 26.34
CA GLN A 392 -32.01 -34.92 26.68
C GLN A 392 -31.57 -33.63 25.95
N SER A 393 -30.70 -32.86 26.61
CA SER A 393 -30.19 -31.57 26.13
C SER A 393 -28.67 -31.56 26.13
N LEU A 394 -28.04 -31.31 24.98
CA LEU A 394 -26.61 -31.07 24.84
C LEU A 394 -26.35 -29.92 23.87
N SER A 395 -25.32 -29.12 24.16
CA SER A 395 -24.94 -27.94 23.37
C SER A 395 -24.03 -28.28 22.20
N SER A 396 -24.31 -27.72 21.02
CA SER A 396 -23.42 -27.76 19.86
C SER A 396 -22.27 -26.76 20.00
N THR A 397 -21.04 -27.25 20.15
CA THR A 397 -19.82 -26.48 19.88
C THR A 397 -19.23 -26.94 18.56
N GLU A 398 -19.34 -26.12 17.52
CA GLU A 398 -18.77 -26.43 16.20
C GLU A 398 -17.25 -26.23 16.19
N HIS A 399 -16.57 -26.91 15.26
CA HIS A 399 -15.11 -26.85 15.08
C HIS A 399 -14.80 -26.48 13.62
N ASP A 400 -14.62 -25.18 13.36
CA ASP A 400 -14.05 -24.72 12.11
C ASP A 400 -12.60 -25.20 11.97
N THR A 401 -12.35 -26.00 10.93
CA THR A 401 -11.01 -26.45 10.55
C THR A 401 -10.69 -25.89 9.17
N TYR A 402 -9.87 -24.83 9.13
CA TYR A 402 -9.44 -24.18 7.89
C TYR A 402 -8.13 -24.78 7.36
N LEU A 403 -8.00 -24.77 6.02
CA LEU A 403 -6.78 -24.99 5.23
C LEU A 403 -6.66 -23.91 4.15
#